data_AF-A0ABD0N2U6-F1
#
_entry.id   AF-A0ABD0N2U6-F1
#
_cell.length_a   1.000
_cell.length_b   1.000
_cell.length_c   1.000
_cell.angle_alpha   90.00
_cell.angle_beta   90.00
_cell.angle_gamma   90.00
#
_symmetry.space_group_name_H-M   'P 1'
#
loop_
_entity.id
_entity.type
_entity.pdbx_description
1 polymer ?
#
loop_
_entity_poly.entity_id
_entity_poly.type
_entity_poly.pdbx_seq_one_letter_code
_entity_poly.pdbx_strand_id
1 'polypeptide(L)' 'AKHLLNVVNENFGTLAFCRRWLDRLGETKYLMALKNLCDLGIIDPYPPLCDTKGCYTAQFEHTILLRPTCKEVVSRGDDY' A
#
# COMPACT_ATOMS: atom_id res chain seq x y z
N ALA A 1 1.54 -20.75 -0.89
CA ALA A 1 2.19 -19.52 -0.37
C ALA A 1 3.42 -19.13 -1.18
N LYS A 2 4.39 -20.05 -1.42
CA LYS A 2 5.64 -19.75 -2.15
C LYS A 2 5.47 -19.05 -3.50
N HIS A 3 4.55 -19.53 -4.35
CA HIS A 3 4.24 -18.89 -5.65
C HIS A 3 3.83 -17.43 -5.48
N LEU A 4 2.84 -17.15 -4.62
CA LEU A 4 2.36 -15.80 -4.37
C LEU A 4 3.45 -14.88 -3.82
N LEU A 5 4.31 -15.38 -2.92
CA LEU A 5 5.42 -14.61 -2.39
C LEU A 5 6.44 -14.24 -3.49
N ASN A 6 6.73 -15.16 -4.42
CA ASN A 6 7.59 -14.86 -5.56
C ASN A 6 6.98 -13.76 -6.44
N VAL A 7 5.68 -13.86 -6.75
CA VAL A 7 4.96 -12.83 -7.52
C VAL A 7 5.04 -11.47 -6.81
N VAL A 8 4.83 -11.43 -5.49
CA VAL A 8 4.95 -10.20 -4.71
C VAL A 8 6.37 -9.63 -4.76
N ASN A 9 7.39 -10.47 -4.59
CA ASN A 9 8.79 -10.03 -4.65
C ASN A 9 9.20 -9.50 -6.03
N GLU A 10 8.75 -10.16 -7.10
CA GLU A 10 9.07 -9.77 -8.48
C GLU A 10 8.36 -8.48 -8.93
N ASN A 11 7.14 -8.24 -8.43
CA ASN A 11 6.30 -7.12 -8.92
C ASN A 11 6.26 -5.92 -7.96
N PHE A 12 6.38 -6.12 -6.65
CA PHE A 12 6.21 -5.07 -5.66
C PHE A 12 7.42 -4.90 -4.75
N GLY A 13 8.17 -5.97 -4.47
CA GLY A 13 9.27 -5.95 -3.51
C GLY A 13 8.76 -5.51 -2.14
N THR A 14 9.18 -4.32 -1.69
CA THR A 14 8.74 -3.72 -0.42
C THR A 14 7.64 -2.67 -0.58
N LEU A 15 7.18 -2.38 -1.79
CA LEU A 15 6.09 -1.44 -2.04
C LEU A 15 4.74 -2.07 -1.68
N ALA A 16 3.81 -1.23 -1.22
CA ALA A 16 2.45 -1.68 -0.95
C ALA A 16 1.76 -2.15 -2.24
N PHE A 17 0.85 -3.12 -2.10
CA PHE A 17 0.03 -3.62 -3.20
C PHE A 17 -1.42 -3.86 -2.74
N CYS A 18 -2.32 -4.13 -3.68
CA CYS A 18 -3.70 -4.49 -3.38
C CYS A 18 -4.15 -5.72 -4.16
N ARG A 19 -5.21 -6.38 -3.70
CA ARG A 19 -5.77 -7.60 -4.33
C ARG A 19 -6.05 -7.42 -5.83
N ARG A 20 -6.60 -6.25 -6.21
CA ARG A 20 -6.87 -5.90 -7.62
C ARG A 20 -5.63 -5.97 -8.51
N TRP A 21 -4.44 -5.70 -7.97
CA TRP A 21 -3.21 -5.78 -8.75
C TRP A 21 -2.77 -7.23 -8.94
N LEU A 22 -2.95 -8.09 -7.94
CA LEU A 22 -2.77 -9.53 -8.11
C LEU A 22 -3.74 -10.10 -9.15
N ASP A 23 -5.01 -9.67 -9.12
CA ASP A 23 -6.00 -10.06 -10.13
C ASP A 23 -5.56 -9.66 -11.54
N ARG A 24 -5.00 -8.45 -11.71
CA ARG A 24 -4.47 -7.96 -13.00
C ARG A 24 -3.27 -8.77 -13.49
N LEU A 25 -2.46 -9.31 -12.57
CA LEU A 25 -1.35 -10.21 -12.88
C LEU A 25 -1.82 -11.64 -13.23
N GLY A 26 -3.13 -11.90 -13.19
CA GLY A 26 -3.71 -13.21 -13.50
C GLY A 26 -3.69 -14.18 -12.32
N GLU A 27 -3.31 -13.73 -11.12
CA GLU A 27 -3.38 -14.56 -9.93
C GLU A 27 -4.84 -14.87 -9.60
N THR A 28 -5.15 -16.14 -9.32
CA THR A 28 -6.49 -16.58 -8.93
C THR A 28 -6.43 -17.46 -7.68
N LYS A 29 -7.52 -17.54 -6.92
CA LYS A 29 -7.65 -18.39 -5.71
C LYS A 29 -6.52 -18.16 -4.68
N TYR A 30 -5.89 -17.00 -4.68
CA TYR A 30 -4.70 -16.70 -3.87
C TYR A 30 -5.02 -16.26 -2.44
N LEU A 31 -6.29 -16.03 -2.07
CA LEU A 31 -6.67 -15.46 -0.77
C LEU A 31 -6.16 -16.27 0.43
N MET A 32 -6.19 -17.60 0.35
CA MET A 32 -5.66 -18.44 1.44
C MET A 32 -4.13 -18.39 1.51
N ALA A 33 -3.46 -18.32 0.37
CA ALA A 33 -2.01 -18.12 0.32
C ALA A 33 -1.61 -16.75 0.89
N LEU A 34 -2.38 -15.70 0.57
CA LEU A 34 -2.17 -14.36 1.11
C LEU A 34 -2.39 -14.32 2.62
N LYS A 35 -3.46 -14.95 3.13
CA LYS A 35 -3.70 -15.07 4.58
C LYS A 35 -2.53 -15.76 5.27
N ASN A 36 -2.04 -16.87 4.72
CA ASN A 36 -0.89 -17.59 5.28
C ASN A 36 0.36 -16.68 5.37
N LEU A 37 0.65 -15.90 4.32
CA LEU A 37 1.78 -14.95 4.35
C LEU A 37 1.61 -13.85 5.41
N CYS A 38 0.37 -13.41 5.67
CA CYS A 38 0.06 -12.51 6.78
C CYS A 38 0.22 -13.19 8.15
N ASP A 39 -0.31 -14.40 8.32
CA ASP A 39 -0.21 -15.15 9.58
C ASP A 39 1.26 -15.44 9.96
N LEU A 40 2.14 -15.59 8.95
CA LEU A 40 3.58 -15.76 9.13
C LEU A 40 4.35 -14.45 9.36
N GLY A 41 3.70 -13.28 9.27
CA GLY A 41 4.35 -11.98 9.42
C GLY A 41 5.29 -11.60 8.27
N ILE A 42 5.15 -12.24 7.11
CA ILE A 42 5.92 -11.91 5.90
C ILE A 42 5.29 -10.73 5.16
N ILE A 43 3.96 -10.60 5.24
CA ILE A 43 3.19 -9.51 4.64
C ILE A 43 2.25 -8.91 5.69
N ASP A 44 2.32 -7.62 5.90
CA ASP A 44 1.44 -6.93 6.85
C ASP A 44 0.12 -6.50 6.18
N PRO A 45 -1.06 -6.89 6.72
CA PRO A 45 -2.33 -6.39 6.22
C PRO A 45 -2.58 -4.96 6.73
N TYR A 46 -2.94 -4.05 5.82
CA TYR A 46 -3.40 -2.70 6.15
C TYR A 46 -4.90 -2.57 5.85
N PRO A 47 -5.79 -2.86 6.83
CA PRO A 47 -7.23 -2.69 6.65
C PRO A 47 -7.62 -1.21 6.59
N PRO A 48 -8.84 -0.89 6.10
CA PRO A 48 -9.35 0.47 6.17
C PRO A 48 -9.35 1.03 7.61
N LEU A 49 -8.93 2.27 7.77
CA LEU A 49 -8.99 3.01 9.03
C LEU A 49 -10.22 3.93 8.99
N CYS A 50 -11.16 3.70 9.90
CA CYS A 50 -12.45 4.40 9.92
C CYS A 50 -12.67 5.06 11.29
N ASP A 51 -13.21 6.29 11.28
CA ASP A 51 -13.74 6.96 12.47
C ASP A 51 -15.07 6.29 12.91
N THR A 52 -15.59 6.73 14.05
CA THR A 52 -16.90 6.34 14.59
C THR A 52 -18.02 6.61 13.59
N LYS A 53 -19.02 5.73 13.63
CA LYS A 53 -20.14 5.77 12.69
C LYS A 53 -20.86 7.12 12.76
N GLY A 54 -20.96 7.80 11.62
CA GLY A 54 -21.63 9.10 11.48
C GLY A 54 -20.68 10.30 11.49
N CYS A 55 -19.39 10.10 11.79
CA CYS A 55 -18.38 11.15 11.67
C CYS A 55 -17.93 11.36 10.22
N TYR A 56 -17.32 12.53 9.98
CA TYR A 56 -16.80 12.96 8.69
C TYR A 56 -15.30 13.26 8.79
N THR A 57 -14.52 12.74 7.86
CA THR A 57 -13.06 12.89 7.81
C THR A 57 -12.64 13.59 6.53
N ALA A 58 -11.62 14.45 6.59
CA ALA A 58 -10.98 15.08 5.44
C ALA A 58 -9.45 14.94 5.56
N GLN A 59 -8.73 14.90 4.43
CA GLN A 59 -7.28 14.71 4.37
C GLN A 59 -6.67 15.59 3.26
N PHE A 60 -5.51 16.19 3.55
CA PHE A 60 -4.57 16.77 2.58
C PHE A 60 -3.18 16.18 2.82
N GLU A 61 -2.38 16.01 1.77
CA GLU A 61 -1.04 15.41 1.88
C GLU A 61 -0.07 16.06 0.88
N HIS A 62 1.14 16.36 1.34
CA HIS A 62 2.27 16.70 0.48
C HIS A 62 3.51 15.90 0.87
N THR A 63 4.31 15.57 -0.14
CA THR A 63 5.68 15.07 0.05
C THR A 63 6.62 16.27 0.13
N ILE A 64 7.46 16.30 1.16
CA ILE A 64 8.50 17.33 1.31
C ILE A 64 9.89 16.71 1.27
N LEU A 65 10.84 17.42 0.68
CA LEU A 65 12.25 17.07 0.68
C LEU A 65 13.00 18.03 1.60
N LEU A 66 13.69 17.50 2.60
CA LEU A 66 14.62 18.25 3.44
C LEU A 66 15.99 18.23 2.75
N ARG A 67 16.21 19.18 1.86
CA ARG A 67 17.46 19.31 1.11
C ARG A 67 18.50 20.07 1.95
N PRO A 68 19.79 19.93 1.64
CA PRO A 68 20.84 20.65 2.39
C PRO A 68 20.65 22.17 2.44
N THR A 69 20.03 22.76 1.40
CA THR A 69 19.88 24.22 1.25
C THR A 69 18.47 24.74 1.47
N CYS A 70 17.46 23.87 1.51
CA CYS A 70 16.07 24.28 1.67
C CYS A 70 15.15 23.12 2.06
N LYS A 71 13.97 23.49 2.57
CA LYS A 71 12.82 22.60 2.63
C LYS A 71 12.00 22.81 1.35
N GLU A 72 11.81 21.77 0.57
CA GLU A 72 11.10 21.81 -0.70
C GLU A 72 9.79 21.03 -0.59
N VAL A 73 8.68 21.62 -1.00
CA VAL A 73 7.39 20.91 -1.10
C VAL A 73 7.26 20.38 -2.52
N VAL A 74 7.80 19.18 -2.76
CA VAL A 74 7.99 18.65 -4.12
C VAL A 74 6.67 18.33 -4.84
N SER A 75 5.58 18.10 -4.09
CA SER A 75 4.25 17.84 -4.66
C SER A 75 3.32 19.05 -4.70
N ARG A 76 3.81 20.29 -4.50
CA ARG A 76 3.00 21.51 -4.58
C ARG A 76 2.49 21.76 -6.02
N GLY A 77 1.20 22.01 -6.18
CA GLY A 77 0.57 22.48 -7.41
C GLY A 77 -0.17 23.81 -7.24
N ASP A 78 -0.86 24.27 -8.28
CA ASP A 78 -1.72 25.47 -8.23
C ASP A 78 -3.08 25.18 -7.55
N ASP A 79 -3.40 23.90 -7.33
CA ASP A 79 -4.64 23.43 -6.73
C ASP A 79 -4.57 23.37 -5.19
N TYR A 80 -3.51 22.77 -4.62
CA TYR A 80 -3.31 22.72 -3.16
C TYR A 80 -1.89 22.37 -2.74
#